data_AF-A0A8B8E3U2-F1
#
_entry.id   AF-A0A8B8E3U2-F1
#
_cell.length_a   1.000
_cell.length_b   1.000
_cell.length_c   1.000
_cell.angle_alpha   90.00
_cell.angle_beta   90.00
_cell.angle_gamma   90.00
#
_symmetry.space_group_name_H-M   'P 1'
#
loop_
_entity.id
_entity.type
_entity.pdbx_description
1 polymer ?
#
loop_
_entity_poly.entity_id
_entity_poly.type
_entity_poly.pdbx_seq_one_letter_code
_entity_poly.pdbx_strand_id
1 'polypeptide(L)'
;MAARAFQTVRPHIPLIKFRGGHLPKESSASVPPATKSKPETSPTTTHTTKVTTPGTILEHQQLPKKYARKPLSNEEMEFIQRGGPDVL
;
A
#
# COMPACT_ATOMS: atom_id res chain seq x y z
N MET A 1 -37.24 -8.08 -52.11
CA MET A 1 -36.22 -7.16 -51.53
C MET A 1 -36.36 -7.24 -50.02
N ALA A 2 -35.42 -7.87 -49.31
CA ALA A 2 -35.55 -8.12 -47.87
C ALA A 2 -35.10 -6.90 -47.06
N ALA A 3 -36.00 -6.31 -46.28
CA ALA A 3 -35.67 -5.21 -45.38
C ALA A 3 -34.98 -5.77 -44.12
N ARG A 4 -33.73 -5.35 -43.86
CA ARG A 4 -33.06 -5.59 -42.58
C ARG A 4 -33.69 -4.69 -41.52
N ALA A 5 -34.38 -5.30 -40.56
CA ALA A 5 -34.81 -4.60 -39.37
C ALA A 5 -33.60 -4.31 -38.48
N PHE A 6 -33.33 -3.04 -38.20
CA PHE A 6 -32.31 -2.63 -37.22
C PHE A 6 -32.90 -2.82 -35.82
N GLN A 7 -32.39 -3.80 -35.09
CA GLN A 7 -32.75 -4.01 -33.70
C GLN A 7 -32.02 -2.97 -32.83
N THR A 8 -32.79 -2.08 -32.21
CA THR A 8 -32.28 -1.04 -31.31
C THR A 8 -31.75 -1.68 -30.02
N VAL A 9 -30.45 -1.55 -29.78
CA VAL A 9 -29.81 -1.98 -28.53
C VAL A 9 -30.13 -0.96 -27.44
N ARG A 10 -30.57 -1.42 -26.27
CA ARG A 10 -30.83 -0.53 -25.12
C ARG A 10 -29.51 0.06 -24.61
N PRO A 11 -29.47 1.35 -24.26
CA PRO A 11 -28.24 1.97 -23.74
C PRO A 11 -27.80 1.28 -22.43
N HIS A 12 -26.53 0.87 -22.37
CA HIS A 12 -25.94 0.26 -21.19
C HIS A 12 -25.56 1.35 -20.18
N ILE A 13 -26.01 1.20 -18.92
CA ILE A 13 -25.58 2.05 -17.81
C ILE A 13 -24.30 1.43 -17.21
N PRO A 14 -23.15 2.11 -17.30
CA PRO A 14 -21.91 1.58 -16.75
C PRO A 14 -21.98 1.50 -15.22
N LEU A 15 -21.61 0.34 -14.67
CA LEU A 15 -21.69 0.06 -13.24
C LEU A 15 -20.52 0.68 -12.43
N ILE A 16 -19.47 1.15 -13.11
CA ILE A 16 -18.32 1.78 -12.48
C ILE A 16 -18.34 3.29 -12.71
N LYS A 17 -18.14 4.06 -11.63
CA LYS A 17 -17.97 5.52 -11.68
C LYS A 17 -16.48 5.84 -11.61
N PHE A 18 -15.96 6.51 -12.64
CA PHE A 18 -14.60 7.05 -12.58
C PHE A 18 -14.59 8.30 -11.69
N ARG A 19 -13.55 8.42 -10.85
CA ARG A 19 -13.30 9.67 -10.12
C ARG A 19 -13.05 10.79 -11.13
N GLY A 20 -13.87 11.85 -11.09
CA GLY A 20 -13.59 13.09 -11.80
C GLY A 20 -12.30 13.70 -11.27
N GLY A 21 -11.45 14.23 -12.16
CA GLY A 21 -10.01 14.51 -12.00
C GLY A 21 -9.55 15.49 -10.90
N HIS A 22 -10.18 15.54 -9.73
CA HIS A 22 -9.72 16.34 -8.60
C HIS A 22 -8.80 15.48 -7.73
N LEU A 23 -7.52 15.37 -8.09
CA LEU A 23 -6.52 15.03 -7.07
C LEU A 23 -6.44 16.23 -6.13
N PRO A 24 -6.50 16.06 -4.80
CA PRO A 24 -6.16 17.15 -3.91
C PRO A 24 -4.72 17.57 -4.23
N LYS A 25 -4.55 18.83 -4.59
CA LYS A 25 -3.24 19.45 -4.79
C LYS A 25 -2.50 19.28 -3.47
N GLU A 26 -1.47 18.44 -3.45
CA GLU A 26 -0.69 18.18 -2.24
C GLU A 26 -0.12 19.51 -1.73
N SER A 27 -0.67 20.01 -0.63
CA SER A 27 0.00 21.00 0.19
C SER A 27 1.14 20.27 0.89
N SER A 28 2.37 20.65 0.58
CA SER A 28 3.61 20.19 1.21
C SER A 28 3.44 19.96 2.71
N ALA A 29 3.32 18.70 3.12
CA ALA A 29 3.22 18.32 4.52
C ALA A 29 4.57 18.57 5.19
N SER A 30 4.62 19.60 6.03
CA SER A 30 5.69 19.86 6.98
C SER A 30 5.96 18.62 7.84
N VAL A 31 7.20 18.14 7.82
CA VAL A 31 7.69 17.04 8.66
C VAL A 31 7.57 17.45 10.15
N PRO A 32 6.83 16.72 11.02
CA PRO A 32 6.89 16.98 12.45
C PRO A 32 8.19 16.38 13.05
N PRO A 33 8.80 17.05 14.05
CA PRO A 33 10.04 16.57 14.65
C PRO A 33 9.80 15.32 15.51
N ALA A 34 10.76 14.40 15.46
CA ALA A 34 10.77 13.16 16.23
C ALA A 34 10.69 13.42 17.74
N THR A 35 9.52 13.19 18.33
CA THR A 35 9.36 13.10 19.78
C THR A 35 9.88 11.76 20.28
N LYS A 36 10.91 11.84 21.12
CA LYS A 36 11.57 10.75 21.86
C LYS A 36 10.55 9.78 22.47
N SER A 37 10.57 8.51 22.05
CA SER A 37 9.78 7.44 22.65
C SER A 37 10.50 6.83 23.86
N LYS A 38 9.85 6.90 25.01
CA LYS A 38 10.15 6.19 26.27
C LYS A 38 10.02 4.67 26.06
N PRO A 39 10.80 3.81 26.74
CA PRO A 39 10.66 2.36 26.58
C PRO A 39 9.51 1.87 27.45
N GLU A 40 8.40 1.45 26.84
CA GLU A 40 7.36 0.68 27.54
C GLU A 40 7.50 -0.80 27.21
N THR A 41 7.98 -1.53 28.20
CA THR A 41 7.92 -2.98 28.30
C THR A 41 6.49 -3.38 28.64
N SER A 42 5.79 -4.08 27.74
CA SER A 42 4.69 -5.00 28.10
C SER A 42 4.35 -5.93 26.93
N PRO A 43 4.32 -7.26 27.14
CA PRO A 43 3.72 -8.22 26.20
C PRO A 43 2.21 -8.31 26.43
N THR A 44 1.48 -8.91 25.47
CA THR A 44 0.00 -9.15 25.40
C THR A 44 -0.63 -8.13 24.44
N THR A 45 -1.36 -8.49 23.37
CA THR A 45 -2.66 -9.17 23.42
C THR A 45 -3.17 -9.50 21.99
N THR A 46 -3.87 -10.63 21.87
CA THR A 46 -4.96 -10.97 20.91
C THR A 46 -4.76 -10.73 19.41
N HIS A 47 -4.50 -11.83 18.70
CA HIS A 47 -4.71 -11.95 17.25
C HIS A 47 -6.21 -11.89 16.92
N THR A 48 -6.76 -10.67 16.83
CA THR A 48 -7.99 -10.45 16.05
C THR A 48 -7.58 -10.15 14.62
N THR A 49 -7.82 -11.08 13.71
CA THR A 49 -7.70 -10.83 12.26
C THR A 49 -8.84 -9.90 11.87
N LYS A 50 -8.67 -8.60 12.11
CA LYS A 50 -9.57 -7.57 11.58
C LYS A 50 -9.35 -7.53 10.07
N VAL A 51 -10.42 -7.78 9.33
CA VAL A 51 -10.52 -7.52 7.90
C VAL A 51 -10.13 -6.06 7.67
N THR A 52 -9.01 -5.84 6.97
CA THR A 52 -8.52 -4.50 6.62
C THR A 52 -9.62 -3.76 5.85
N THR A 53 -10.06 -2.62 6.38
CA THR A 53 -10.92 -1.68 5.66
C THR A 53 -10.26 -1.33 4.33
N PRO A 54 -10.99 -1.40 3.19
CA PRO A 54 -10.42 -1.03 1.90
C PRO A 54 -9.94 0.42 1.94
N GLY A 55 -8.64 0.62 1.72
CA GLY A 55 -7.97 1.93 1.77
C GLY A 55 -7.00 2.14 2.93
N THR A 56 -6.95 1.25 3.93
CA THR A 56 -5.96 1.34 5.01
C THR A 56 -4.61 0.76 4.56
N ILE A 57 -3.58 1.61 4.49
CA ILE A 57 -2.19 1.16 4.31
C ILE A 57 -1.72 0.61 5.67
N LEU A 58 -1.27 -0.65 5.68
CA LEU A 58 -0.69 -1.27 6.87
C LEU A 58 0.79 -0.94 6.92
N GLU A 59 1.25 -0.43 8.07
CA GLU A 59 2.66 -0.19 8.30
C GLU A 59 3.44 -1.49 8.52
N HIS A 60 4.74 -1.47 8.27
CA HIS A 60 5.60 -2.67 8.34
C HIS A 60 5.51 -3.43 9.67
N GLN A 61 5.26 -2.74 10.78
CA GLN A 61 5.11 -3.31 12.12
C GLN A 61 3.77 -4.02 12.33
N GLN A 62 2.76 -3.67 11.53
CA GLN A 62 1.41 -4.22 11.59
C GLN A 62 1.26 -5.48 10.71
N LEU A 63 2.25 -5.77 9.86
CA LEU A 63 2.23 -6.96 9.00
C LEU A 63 2.33 -8.24 9.86
N PRO A 64 1.52 -9.27 9.54
CA PRO A 64 1.70 -10.59 10.14
C PRO A 64 3.12 -11.12 9.93
N LYS A 65 3.63 -11.91 10.89
CA LYS A 65 5.02 -12.42 10.89
C LYS A 65 5.44 -13.11 9.59
N LYS A 66 4.52 -13.81 8.91
CA LYS A 66 4.76 -14.47 7.62
C LYS A 66 5.07 -13.51 6.46
N TYR A 67 4.69 -12.23 6.58
CA TYR A 67 4.96 -11.16 5.62
C TYR A 67 5.97 -10.13 6.16
N ALA A 68 6.47 -10.30 7.38
CA ALA A 68 7.47 -9.42 7.95
C ALA A 68 8.81 -9.60 7.21
N ARG A 69 9.53 -8.49 7.01
CA ARG A 69 10.88 -8.51 6.43
C ARG A 69 11.88 -9.12 7.41
N LYS A 70 12.93 -9.75 6.87
CA LYS A 70 14.08 -10.18 7.68
C LYS A 70 14.88 -8.94 8.14
N PRO A 71 15.49 -8.98 9.34
CA PRO A 71 16.44 -7.95 9.76
C PRO A 71 17.68 -7.97 8.86
N LEU A 72 18.24 -6.80 8.57
CA LEU A 72 19.46 -6.65 7.77
C LEU A 72 20.69 -7.04 8.61
N SER A 73 21.60 -7.82 8.05
CA SER A 73 22.92 -8.08 8.65
C SER A 73 23.90 -6.95 8.32
N ASN A 74 24.98 -6.82 9.09
CA ASN A 74 26.02 -5.81 8.83
C ASN A 74 26.65 -5.99 7.45
N GLU A 75 26.98 -7.23 7.08
CA GLU A 75 27.51 -7.57 5.75
C GLU A 75 26.54 -7.18 4.63
N GLU A 76 25.24 -7.44 4.80
CA GLU A 76 24.22 -7.05 3.82
C GLU A 76 24.09 -5.52 3.73
N MET A 77 24.14 -4.82 4.86
CA MET A 77 24.14 -3.35 4.87
C MET A 77 25.33 -2.78 4.09
N GLU A 78 26.53 -3.30 4.31
CA GLU A 78 27.73 -2.89 3.58
C GLU A 78 27.62 -3.19 2.08
N PHE A 79 27.10 -4.37 1.72
CA PHE A 79 26.92 -4.76 0.33
C PHE A 79 25.90 -3.88 -0.40
N ILE A 80 24.80 -3.52 0.28
CA ILE A 80 23.81 -2.57 -0.23
C ILE A 80 24.45 -1.19 -0.39
N GLN A 81 25.21 -0.71 0.61
CA GLN A 81 25.87 0.59 0.55
C GLN A 81 26.93 0.68 -0.57
N ARG A 82 27.67 -0.41 -0.80
CA ARG A 82 28.68 -0.50 -1.87
C ARG A 82 28.06 -0.66 -3.26
N GLY A 83 26.78 -1.03 -3.34
CA GLY A 83 26.08 -1.22 -4.61
C GLY A 83 26.23 -2.61 -5.22
N GLY A 84 26.62 -3.61 -4.43
CA GLY A 84 26.73 -5.00 -4.88
C GLY A 84 28.15 -5.60 -4.78
N PRO A 85 28.36 -6.76 -5.43
CA PRO A 85 29.68 -7.39 -5.49
C PRO A 85 30.55 -6.64 -6.49
N ASP A 86 31.85 -6.53 -6.18
CA ASP A 86 32.84 -6.12 -7.15
C ASP A 86 32.89 -7.22 -8.21
N VAL A 87 32.34 -6.96 -9.40
CA VAL A 87 32.26 -7.94 -10.48
C VAL A 87 33.68 -8.35 -10.88
N LEU A 88 33.96 -9.66 -10.90
CA LEU A 88 35.21 -10.28 -11.35
C LEU A 88 35.50 -10.01 -12.83
#